data_AF-A0A4R0ZRS3-F1
#
_entry.id   AF-A0A4R0ZRS3-F1
#
_cell.length_a   1.000
_cell.length_b   1.000
_cell.length_c   1.000
_cell.angle_alpha   90.00
_cell.angle_beta   90.00
_cell.angle_gamma   90.00
#
_symmetry.space_group_name_H-M   'P 1'
#
loop_
_entity.id
_entity.type
_entity.pdbx_description
1 polymer ?
#
loop_
_entity_poly.entity_id
_entity_poly.type
_entity_poly.pdbx_seq_one_letter_code
_entity_poly.pdbx_strand_id
1 'polypeptide(L)'
;MELYTCTYCGYKTMDEEPPGTFSICPKCFWEDDSASPDSWGGANGISLRTAQRNVIRFGVSDECYVNEYSTKEYQKNVMWKPIWETENSQSPLILIDGNVFCKKKNKNIDINRFNEQFEKMLKQNGWTFGGEFVQSEE
;
A
#
# COMPACT_ATOMS: atom_id res chain seq x y z
N MET A 1 -26.17 -7.38 -11.42
CA MET A 1 -24.84 -7.09 -11.99
C MET A 1 -23.81 -7.58 -10.98
N GLU A 2 -22.82 -8.34 -11.41
CA GLU A 2 -21.71 -8.73 -10.52
C GLU A 2 -20.68 -7.60 -10.47
N LEU A 3 -20.12 -7.32 -9.29
CA LEU A 3 -19.07 -6.33 -9.10
C LEU A 3 -17.68 -6.95 -9.31
N TYR A 4 -16.79 -6.20 -9.94
CA TYR A 4 -15.39 -6.56 -10.13
C TYR A 4 -14.53 -6.21 -8.91
N THR A 5 -13.44 -6.95 -8.76
CA THR A 5 -12.48 -6.76 -7.66
C THR A 5 -11.66 -5.51 -7.95
N CYS A 6 -11.71 -4.53 -7.05
CA CYS A 6 -10.74 -3.43 -7.06
C CYS A 6 -9.34 -4.02 -6.86
N THR A 7 -8.48 -3.90 -7.88
CA THR A 7 -7.07 -4.38 -7.87
C THR A 7 -6.24 -3.74 -6.75
N TYR A 8 -6.74 -2.63 -6.20
CA TYR A 8 -6.06 -1.79 -5.23
C TYR A 8 -6.36 -2.13 -3.78
N CYS A 9 -7.56 -2.64 -3.47
CA CYS A 9 -7.95 -3.02 -2.11
C CYS A 9 -8.47 -4.45 -1.94
N GLY A 10 -8.69 -5.16 -3.05
CA GLY A 10 -9.18 -6.53 -3.06
C GLY A 10 -10.67 -6.70 -2.79
N TYR A 11 -11.43 -5.62 -2.63
CA TYR A 11 -12.88 -5.68 -2.44
C TYR A 11 -13.63 -5.57 -3.76
N LYS A 12 -14.70 -6.35 -3.91
CA LYS A 12 -15.62 -6.26 -5.06
C LYS A 12 -16.48 -5.01 -4.95
N THR A 13 -16.13 -4.00 -5.73
CA THR A 13 -16.63 -2.62 -5.60
C THR A 13 -16.78 -1.90 -6.93
N MET A 14 -16.23 -2.46 -8.01
CA MET A 14 -16.15 -1.79 -9.31
C MET A 14 -17.28 -2.30 -10.22
N ASP A 15 -17.96 -1.40 -10.92
CA ASP A 15 -19.02 -1.76 -11.87
C ASP A 15 -18.46 -2.28 -13.21
N GLU A 16 -17.25 -1.85 -13.56
CA GLU A 16 -16.50 -2.27 -14.74
C GLU A 16 -15.21 -3.00 -14.33
N GLU A 17 -14.66 -3.81 -15.23
CA GLU A 17 -13.45 -4.60 -14.98
C GLU A 17 -12.19 -3.71 -14.99
N PRO A 18 -11.49 -3.52 -13.84
CA PRO A 18 -10.22 -2.81 -13.80
C PRO A 18 -9.09 -3.63 -14.46
N PRO A 19 -7.99 -2.99 -14.94
CA PRO A 19 -7.64 -1.59 -14.71
C PRO A 19 -8.07 -0.62 -15.84
N GLY A 20 -8.03 0.68 -15.53
CA GLY A 20 -8.24 1.76 -16.51
C GLY A 20 -9.69 2.19 -16.70
N THR A 21 -10.56 1.89 -15.73
CA THR A 21 -11.97 2.31 -15.74
C THR A 21 -12.16 3.77 -15.32
N PHE A 22 -11.12 4.42 -14.77
CA PHE A 22 -11.16 5.76 -14.15
C PHE A 22 -12.22 5.90 -13.04
N SER A 23 -12.79 4.79 -12.59
CA SER A 23 -13.76 4.76 -11.52
C SER A 23 -13.06 4.84 -10.17
N ILE A 24 -13.64 5.59 -9.25
CA ILE A 24 -13.13 5.69 -7.88
C ILE A 24 -13.76 4.58 -7.05
N CYS A 25 -12.93 3.74 -6.44
CA CYS A 25 -13.39 2.69 -5.55
C CYS A 25 -14.05 3.32 -4.30
N PRO A 26 -15.34 3.08 -4.02
CA PRO A 26 -16.03 3.65 -2.87
C PRO A 26 -15.59 3.07 -1.52
N LYS A 27 -14.71 2.05 -1.52
CA LYS A 27 -14.16 1.47 -0.29
C LYS A 27 -12.81 2.07 0.08
N CYS A 28 -11.89 2.16 -0.89
CA CYS A 28 -10.54 2.64 -0.62
C CYS A 28 -10.24 4.03 -1.19
N PHE A 29 -11.13 4.63 -1.98
CA PHE A 29 -10.96 5.95 -2.61
C PHE A 29 -9.82 6.05 -3.63
N TRP A 30 -9.37 4.91 -4.17
CA TRP A 30 -8.42 4.90 -5.28
C TRP A 30 -9.15 5.05 -6.61
N GLU A 31 -8.66 5.94 -7.47
CA GLU A 31 -9.10 6.07 -8.87
C GLU A 31 -8.35 5.09 -9.76
N ASP A 32 -9.10 4.30 -10.53
CA ASP A 32 -8.55 3.30 -11.44
C ASP A 32 -7.94 3.90 -12.72
N ASP A 33 -6.80 4.58 -12.56
CA ASP A 33 -6.12 5.36 -13.61
C ASP A 33 -5.17 4.56 -14.52
N SER A 34 -5.04 3.24 -14.30
CA SER A 34 -4.11 2.34 -15.01
C SER A 34 -2.63 2.75 -15.00
N ALA A 35 -2.24 3.69 -14.13
CA ALA A 35 -0.87 4.16 -14.06
C ALA A 35 0.08 3.04 -13.58
N SER A 36 1.37 3.18 -13.89
CA SER A 36 2.38 2.24 -13.41
C SER A 36 2.36 2.17 -11.88
N PRO A 37 2.48 0.98 -11.26
CA PRO A 37 2.37 0.85 -9.81
C PRO A 37 3.36 1.66 -8.98
N ASP A 38 4.49 2.02 -9.59
CA ASP A 38 5.58 2.79 -8.97
C ASP A 38 5.48 4.30 -9.24
N SER A 39 4.54 4.72 -10.11
CA SER A 39 4.37 6.12 -10.46
C SER A 39 3.78 6.91 -9.30
N TRP A 40 4.27 8.14 -9.13
CA TRP A 40 3.76 9.12 -8.18
C TRP A 40 3.02 10.25 -8.91
N GLY A 41 2.06 10.86 -8.23
CA GLY A 41 1.25 11.96 -8.78
C GLY A 41 -0.06 11.48 -9.40
N GLY A 42 -0.49 12.10 -10.48
CA GLY A 42 -1.79 11.81 -11.11
C GLY A 42 -2.98 12.15 -10.22
N ALA A 43 -4.11 11.50 -10.48
CA ALA A 43 -5.34 11.67 -9.70
C ALA A 43 -5.19 11.21 -8.25
N ASN A 44 -4.35 10.19 -8.02
CA ASN A 44 -4.18 9.55 -6.72
C ASN A 44 -3.11 10.19 -5.81
N GLY A 45 -2.15 10.92 -6.38
CA GLY A 45 -1.12 11.66 -5.63
C GLY A 45 -0.01 10.81 -4.98
N ILE A 46 -0.22 9.51 -4.82
CA ILE A 46 0.74 8.53 -4.26
C ILE A 46 0.86 7.32 -5.19
N SER A 47 1.88 6.48 -4.97
CA SER A 47 2.04 5.23 -5.74
C SER A 47 1.05 4.14 -5.32
N LEU A 48 0.75 3.22 -6.24
CA LEU A 48 -0.10 2.06 -5.95
C LEU A 48 0.45 1.22 -4.80
N ARG A 49 1.77 1.02 -4.74
CA ARG A 49 2.41 0.29 -3.63
C ARG A 49 2.12 0.96 -2.28
N THR A 50 2.21 2.29 -2.24
CA THR A 50 1.87 3.06 -1.05
C THR A 50 0.39 2.88 -0.70
N ALA A 51 -0.50 2.96 -1.69
CA ALA A 51 -1.93 2.80 -1.46
C ALA A 51 -2.33 1.40 -0.96
N GLN A 52 -1.76 0.33 -1.51
CA GLN A 52 -2.04 -1.03 -1.02
C GLN A 52 -1.60 -1.23 0.42
N ARG A 53 -0.46 -0.65 0.83
CA ARG A 53 -0.03 -0.65 2.24
C ARG A 53 -0.97 0.12 3.13
N ASN A 54 -1.41 1.31 2.69
CA ASN A 54 -2.38 2.11 3.41
C ASN A 54 -3.70 1.36 3.55
N VAL A 55 -4.15 0.62 2.53
CA VAL A 55 -5.36 -0.21 2.65
C VAL A 55 -5.17 -1.31 3.69
N ILE A 56 -4.01 -1.96 3.73
CA ILE A 56 -3.71 -2.99 4.73
C ILE A 56 -3.70 -2.38 6.15
N ARG A 57 -3.13 -1.18 6.31
CA ARG A 57 -2.97 -0.52 7.63
C ARG A 57 -4.22 0.22 8.10
N PHE A 58 -4.91 0.90 7.21
CA PHE A 58 -5.97 1.88 7.48
C PHE A 58 -7.31 1.55 6.81
N GLY A 59 -7.32 0.64 5.84
CA GLY A 59 -8.52 0.30 5.07
C GLY A 59 -8.85 1.25 3.91
N VAL A 60 -8.07 2.32 3.73
CA VAL A 60 -8.18 3.33 2.66
C VAL A 60 -6.86 3.52 1.93
N SER A 61 -6.88 4.07 0.71
CA SER A 61 -5.69 4.25 -0.12
C SER A 61 -4.75 5.34 0.39
N ASP A 62 -5.27 6.40 1.00
CA ASP A 62 -4.49 7.51 1.57
C ASP A 62 -4.98 7.81 2.99
N GLU A 63 -4.05 8.24 3.84
CA GLU A 63 -4.32 8.61 5.23
C GLU A 63 -5.34 9.75 5.34
N CYS A 64 -5.41 10.64 4.33
CA CYS A 64 -6.39 11.72 4.30
C CYS A 64 -7.84 11.21 4.33
N TYR A 65 -8.10 9.99 3.84
CA TYR A 65 -9.42 9.37 3.79
C TYR A 65 -9.78 8.55 5.04
N VAL A 66 -8.92 8.50 6.06
CA VAL A 66 -9.18 7.67 7.26
C VAL A 66 -10.50 8.05 7.95
N ASN A 67 -10.83 9.35 7.97
CA ASN A 67 -12.09 9.83 8.55
C ASN A 67 -13.31 9.57 7.64
N GLU A 68 -13.08 9.22 6.38
CA GLU A 68 -14.11 8.90 5.39
C GLU A 68 -14.31 7.39 5.25
N TYR A 69 -13.56 6.58 6.01
CA TYR A 69 -13.67 5.14 5.98
C TYR A 69 -15.11 4.67 6.19
N SER A 70 -15.63 3.96 5.19
CA SER A 70 -16.97 3.40 5.25
C SER A 70 -16.96 2.05 5.97
N THR A 71 -17.85 1.90 6.95
CA THR A 71 -18.17 0.61 7.59
C THR A 71 -19.03 -0.30 6.72
N LYS A 72 -19.43 0.17 5.53
CA LYS A 72 -20.17 -0.65 4.57
C LYS A 72 -19.36 -1.91 4.24
N GLU A 73 -20.07 -3.04 4.28
CA GLU A 73 -19.52 -4.34 3.97
C GLU A 73 -19.45 -4.54 2.46
N TYR A 74 -18.29 -5.02 2.01
CA TYR A 74 -18.05 -5.42 0.64
C TYR A 74 -17.43 -6.82 0.65
N GLN A 75 -17.76 -7.64 -0.36
CA GLN A 75 -17.15 -8.95 -0.48
C GLN A 75 -15.65 -8.80 -0.80
N LYS A 76 -14.78 -9.35 0.06
CA LYS A 76 -13.34 -9.41 -0.20
C LYS A 76 -13.01 -10.59 -1.10
N ASN A 77 -12.19 -10.36 -2.13
CA ASN A 77 -11.61 -11.43 -2.92
C ASN A 77 -10.47 -12.08 -2.12
N VAL A 78 -10.65 -13.34 -1.74
CA VAL A 78 -9.67 -14.12 -0.96
C VAL A 78 -8.37 -14.40 -1.70
N MET A 79 -8.40 -14.31 -3.04
CA MET A 79 -7.22 -14.48 -3.89
C MET A 79 -6.47 -13.18 -4.14
N TRP A 80 -7.01 -12.04 -3.67
CA TRP A 80 -6.32 -10.77 -3.83
C TRP A 80 -5.05 -10.74 -2.98
N LYS A 81 -3.98 -10.25 -3.59
CA LYS A 81 -2.68 -10.08 -2.97
C LYS A 81 -2.12 -8.72 -3.34
N PRO A 82 -1.30 -8.11 -2.46
CA PRO A 82 -0.60 -6.90 -2.82
C PRO A 82 0.41 -7.18 -3.94
N ILE A 83 0.74 -6.16 -4.72
CA ILE A 83 1.50 -6.34 -5.97
C ILE A 83 2.91 -6.88 -5.75
N TRP A 84 3.48 -6.69 -4.55
CA TRP A 84 4.80 -7.22 -4.22
C TRP A 84 4.82 -8.74 -4.01
N GLU A 85 3.65 -9.37 -3.87
CA GLU A 85 3.53 -10.82 -3.86
C GLU A 85 3.22 -11.41 -5.23
N THR A 86 2.78 -10.60 -6.20
CA THR A 86 2.28 -11.08 -7.49
C THR A 86 3.19 -10.74 -8.67
N GLU A 87 3.96 -9.66 -8.58
CA GLU A 87 4.80 -9.20 -9.67
C GLU A 87 6.27 -9.13 -9.27
N ASN A 88 7.13 -9.65 -10.14
CA ASN A 88 8.56 -9.38 -10.08
C ASN A 88 8.79 -7.91 -10.47
N SER A 89 9.07 -7.07 -9.47
CA SER A 89 9.45 -5.68 -9.70
C SER A 89 10.73 -5.62 -10.55
N GLN A 90 10.71 -4.78 -11.59
CA GLN A 90 11.92 -4.41 -12.34
C GLN A 90 12.75 -3.35 -11.59
N SER A 91 12.26 -2.84 -10.46
CA SER A 91 12.96 -1.87 -9.64
C SER A 91 14.21 -2.52 -9.00
N PRO A 92 15.22 -1.72 -8.65
CA PRO A 92 16.40 -2.21 -7.95
C PRO A 92 16.01 -2.90 -6.64
N LEU A 93 16.41 -4.16 -6.49
CA LEU A 93 16.30 -4.86 -5.21
C LEU A 93 17.40 -4.34 -4.27
N ILE A 94 16.99 -3.73 -3.15
CA ILE A 94 17.89 -3.33 -2.07
C ILE A 94 17.75 -4.37 -0.96
N LEU A 95 18.82 -5.12 -0.69
CA LEU A 95 18.92 -6.03 0.45
C LEU A 95 19.71 -5.33 1.57
N ILE A 96 19.08 -5.17 2.73
CA ILE A 96 19.73 -4.65 3.94
C ILE A 96 19.83 -5.83 4.91
N ASP A 97 21.03 -6.40 5.03
CA ASP A 97 21.33 -7.46 6.00
C ASP A 97 22.15 -6.87 7.15
N GLY A 98 21.70 -7.08 8.39
CA GLY A 98 22.38 -6.61 9.58
C GLY A 98 21.47 -6.35 10.78
N ASN A 99 22.12 -6.16 11.92
CA ASN A 99 21.46 -5.92 13.20
C ASN A 99 21.40 -4.43 13.52
N VAL A 100 20.23 -3.94 13.90
CA VAL A 100 20.05 -2.58 14.43
C VAL A 100 20.20 -2.63 15.95
N PHE A 101 21.03 -1.76 16.52
CA PHE A 101 21.31 -1.71 17.96
C PHE A 101 20.87 -0.38 18.59
N CYS A 102 20.20 -0.44 19.75
CA CYS A 102 19.92 0.75 20.53
C CYS A 102 21.09 1.11 21.46
N LYS A 103 21.60 2.35 21.38
CA LYS A 103 22.66 2.84 22.29
C LYS A 103 22.26 2.82 23.76
N LYS A 104 20.95 2.93 24.06
CA LYS A 104 20.43 2.88 25.43
C LYS A 104 20.17 1.42 25.80
N LYS A 105 20.85 0.93 26.84
CA LYS A 105 20.56 -0.38 27.43
C LYS A 105 19.07 -0.46 27.80
N ASN A 106 18.45 -1.62 27.52
CA ASN A 106 17.05 -1.94 27.81
C ASN A 106 15.99 -1.10 27.07
N LYS A 107 16.36 -0.44 25.95
CA LYS A 107 15.37 0.21 25.10
C LYS A 107 15.22 -0.57 23.79
N ASN A 108 14.00 -1.04 23.52
CA ASN A 108 13.66 -1.67 22.25
C ASN A 108 13.68 -0.64 21.12
N ILE A 109 13.96 -1.12 19.91
CA ILE A 109 13.79 -0.32 18.70
C ILE A 109 12.30 -0.20 18.45
N ASP A 110 11.86 1.03 18.26
CA ASP A 110 10.49 1.33 17.88
C ASP A 110 10.37 1.14 16.36
N ILE A 111 9.92 -0.06 15.95
CA ILE A 111 9.80 -0.45 14.55
C ILE A 111 8.81 0.46 13.81
N ASN A 112 7.72 0.86 14.46
CA ASN A 112 6.75 1.76 13.84
C ASN A 112 7.38 3.11 13.52
N ARG A 113 8.13 3.69 14.47
CA ARG A 113 8.89 4.92 14.24
C ARG A 113 9.95 4.74 13.14
N PHE A 114 10.65 3.61 13.09
CA PHE A 114 11.61 3.32 12.03
C PHE A 114 10.93 3.31 10.66
N ASN A 115 9.81 2.60 10.53
CA ASN A 115 9.03 2.50 9.30
C ASN A 115 8.57 3.89 8.82
N GLU A 116 8.02 4.70 9.71
CA GLU A 116 7.58 6.07 9.39
C GLU A 116 8.74 6.96 8.91
N GLN A 117 9.90 6.87 9.57
CA GLN A 117 11.09 7.64 9.18
C GLN A 117 11.65 7.17 7.83
N PHE A 118 11.66 5.86 7.59
CA PHE A 118 12.13 5.29 6.34
C PHE A 118 11.21 5.67 5.17
N GLU A 119 9.88 5.54 5.33
CA GLU A 119 8.92 5.95 4.32
C GLU A 119 9.01 7.45 4.02
N LYS A 120 9.20 8.28 5.05
CA LYS A 120 9.42 9.72 4.87
C LYS A 120 10.68 10.00 4.07
N MET A 121 11.78 9.30 4.35
CA MET A 121 13.04 9.41 3.59
C MET A 121 12.82 9.01 2.13
N LEU A 122 12.12 7.91 1.85
CA LEU A 122 11.83 7.49 0.47
C LEU A 122 11.02 8.54 -0.28
N LYS A 123 9.94 9.04 0.35
CA LYS A 123 9.10 10.08 -0.25
C LYS A 123 9.89 11.35 -0.58
N GLN A 124 10.82 11.76 0.30
CA GLN A 124 11.69 12.92 0.05
C GLN A 124 12.61 12.74 -1.16
N ASN A 125 12.92 11.50 -1.54
CA ASN A 125 13.73 11.17 -2.72
C ASN A 125 12.88 10.78 -3.94
N GLY A 126 11.54 10.85 -3.86
CA GLY A 126 10.64 10.41 -4.92
C GLY A 126 10.62 8.89 -5.12
N TRP A 127 10.92 8.11 -4.07
CA TRP A 127 10.95 6.65 -4.11
C TRP A 127 9.74 6.04 -3.38
N THR A 128 9.44 4.77 -3.67
CA THR A 128 8.43 3.97 -2.96
C THR A 128 9.04 2.66 -2.48
N PHE A 129 8.49 2.09 -1.41
CA PHE A 129 8.89 0.77 -0.91
C PHE A 129 7.77 -0.24 -1.12
N GLY A 130 8.05 -1.19 -2.00
CA GLY A 130 7.16 -2.27 -2.36
C GLY A 130 7.33 -3.54 -1.53
N GLY A 131 7.57 -3.45 -0.24
CA GLY A 131 7.68 -4.63 0.62
C GLY A 131 7.09 -4.39 2.00
N GLU A 132 7.10 -5.42 2.84
CA GLU A 132 6.69 -5.32 4.23
C GLU A 132 7.91 -5.31 5.15
N PHE A 133 7.84 -4.52 6.23
CA PHE A 133 8.80 -4.61 7.33
C PHE A 133 8.38 -5.73 8.25
N VAL A 134 9.05 -6.87 8.13
CA VAL A 134 8.83 -8.01 9.02
C VAL A 134 9.87 -7.95 10.13
N GLN A 135 9.42 -7.82 11.37
CA GLN A 135 10.27 -8.11 12.52
C GLN A 135 10.29 -9.63 12.69
N SER A 136 11.39 -10.29 12.35
CA SER A 136 11.59 -11.69 12.71
C SER A 136 12.04 -11.77 14.16
N GLU A 137 11.31 -12.51 14.98
CA GLU A 137 11.86 -13.05 16.22
C GLU A 137 12.69 -14.29 15.82
N GLU A 138 14.00 -14.25 16.04
CA GLU A 138 14.84 -15.46 16.02
C GLU A 138 14.50 -16.37 17.20
#